data_AF-A0A1J5MG74-F1
#
_entry.id   AF-A0A1J5MG74-F1
#
_cell.length_a   1.000
_cell.length_b   1.000
_cell.length_c   1.000
_cell.angle_alpha   90.00
_cell.angle_beta   90.00
_cell.angle_gamma   90.00
#
_symmetry.space_group_name_H-M   'P 1'
#
loop_
_entity.id
_entity.type
_entity.pdbx_description
1 polymer ?
#
loop_
_entity_poly.entity_id
_entity_poly.type
_entity_poly.pdbx_seq_one_letter_code
_entity_poly.pdbx_strand_id
1 'polypeptide(L)'
;MATNTPPPLAKLLLTVILPAHVTDEICGDLEEEFQLKIQEQPHSSAAHRWYWHQALNTSFHYSCTAEKLIPIVIMIFSLITFFLLYSAIALLSYGDKAFFVDDFWYNGNVHLLFLEAKFWHHISDVFSYDFSFTMLMNKNAMLWSLIAFFLLMTLKSSARLSVCRFTLIGMVLMFVPYLYGVMHFYVLHLPSNQVGPLIAFMWLPLLYLICPVAYLVSTKFKESSFEYHAL
;
A
#
# COMPACT_ATOMS: atom_id res chain seq x y z
N MET A 1 -18.46 -31.55 26.12
CA MET A 1 -19.92 -31.37 26.32
C MET A 1 -20.29 -30.05 25.67
N ALA A 2 -21.13 -30.08 24.62
CA ALA A 2 -21.61 -28.84 24.01
C ALA A 2 -22.61 -28.19 24.97
N THR A 3 -22.35 -26.94 25.36
CA THR A 3 -23.20 -26.15 26.25
C THR A 3 -24.41 -25.62 25.47
N ASN A 4 -25.57 -25.46 26.10
CA ASN A 4 -26.76 -24.90 25.41
C ASN A 4 -26.70 -23.37 25.19
N THR A 5 -25.53 -22.78 25.39
CA THR A 5 -25.28 -21.35 25.29
C THR A 5 -24.50 -21.03 24.03
N PRO A 6 -24.79 -19.89 23.36
CA PRO A 6 -24.03 -19.48 22.19
C PRO A 6 -22.55 -19.31 22.53
N PRO A 7 -21.63 -19.56 21.59
CA PRO A 7 -20.19 -19.39 21.82
C PRO A 7 -19.87 -17.92 22.16
N PRO A 8 -19.40 -17.61 23.38
CA PRO A 8 -19.23 -16.22 23.82
C PRO A 8 -18.16 -15.48 23.01
N LEU A 9 -17.15 -16.20 22.52
CA LEU A 9 -16.11 -15.65 21.65
C LEU A 9 -16.65 -15.23 20.26
N ALA A 10 -17.60 -15.99 19.71
CA ALA A 10 -18.19 -15.65 18.42
C ALA A 10 -19.10 -14.41 18.53
N LYS A 11 -19.85 -14.30 19.64
CA LYS A 11 -20.60 -13.09 19.96
C LYS A 11 -19.69 -11.88 20.19
N LEU A 12 -18.60 -12.05 20.94
CA LEU A 12 -17.61 -10.98 21.14
C LEU A 12 -17.04 -10.48 19.80
N LEU A 13 -16.68 -11.39 18.91
CA LEU A 13 -16.18 -11.07 17.58
C LEU A 13 -17.19 -10.22 16.77
N LEU A 14 -18.47 -10.60 16.81
CA LEU A 14 -19.55 -9.83 16.19
C LEU A 14 -19.67 -8.42 16.79
N THR A 15 -19.69 -8.29 18.11
CA THR A 15 -19.82 -6.98 18.79
C THR A 15 -18.65 -6.03 18.55
N VAL A 16 -17.47 -6.56 18.22
CA VAL A 16 -16.28 -5.73 17.89
C VAL A 16 -16.29 -5.27 16.44
N ILE A 17 -16.83 -6.09 15.52
CA ILE A 17 -16.72 -5.86 14.08
C ILE A 17 -17.94 -5.11 13.52
N LEU A 18 -19.13 -5.38 14.05
CA LEU A 18 -20.37 -4.81 13.58
C LEU A 18 -20.53 -3.34 14.00
N PRO A 19 -21.12 -2.49 13.15
CA PRO A 19 -21.57 -1.17 13.56
C PRO A 19 -22.62 -1.25 14.68
N ALA A 20 -22.55 -0.32 15.64
CA ALA A 20 -23.43 -0.32 16.82
C ALA A 20 -24.94 -0.36 16.49
N HIS A 21 -25.35 0.18 15.33
CA HIS A 21 -26.75 0.23 14.92
C HIS A 21 -27.32 -1.11 14.40
N VAL A 22 -26.48 -2.05 13.94
CA VAL A 22 -26.91 -3.39 13.46
C VAL A 22 -26.47 -4.52 14.39
N THR A 23 -25.64 -4.23 15.39
CA THR A 23 -25.03 -5.25 16.25
C THR A 23 -26.09 -6.01 17.03
N ASP A 24 -27.01 -5.30 17.69
CA ASP A 24 -28.03 -5.93 18.55
C ASP A 24 -29.03 -6.75 17.74
N GLU A 25 -29.47 -6.25 16.58
CA GLU A 25 -30.39 -6.97 15.69
C GLU A 25 -29.77 -8.28 15.18
N ILE A 26 -28.55 -8.22 14.65
CA ILE A 26 -27.87 -9.40 14.08
C ILE A 26 -27.49 -10.40 15.18
N CYS A 27 -27.06 -9.92 16.36
CA CYS A 27 -26.76 -10.82 17.47
C CYS A 27 -28.03 -11.50 18.00
N GLY A 28 -29.15 -10.78 18.07
CA GLY A 28 -30.44 -11.33 18.47
C GLY A 28 -30.92 -12.43 17.52
N ASP A 29 -30.92 -12.17 16.22
CA ASP A 29 -31.36 -13.12 15.19
C ASP A 29 -30.51 -14.42 15.21
N LEU A 30 -29.19 -14.28 15.31
CA LEU A 30 -28.28 -15.42 15.42
C LEU A 30 -28.48 -16.24 16.70
N GLU A 31 -28.87 -15.59 17.81
CA GLU A 31 -29.17 -16.26 19.07
C GLU A 31 -30.49 -17.03 19.00
N GLU A 32 -31.52 -16.46 18.37
CA GLU A 32 -32.81 -17.13 18.16
C GLU A 32 -32.64 -18.39 17.27
N GLU A 33 -31.97 -18.27 16.13
CA GLU A 33 -31.71 -19.42 15.25
C GLU A 33 -30.82 -20.49 15.90
N PHE A 34 -29.87 -20.08 16.74
CA PHE A 34 -29.05 -21.02 17.50
C PHE A 34 -29.87 -21.85 18.49
N GLN A 35 -30.82 -21.22 19.19
CA GLN A 35 -31.71 -21.93 20.12
C GLN A 35 -32.63 -22.91 19.36
N LEU A 36 -33.16 -22.51 18.20
CA LEU A 36 -33.93 -23.42 17.34
C LEU A 36 -33.11 -24.64 16.92
N LYS A 37 -31.86 -24.46 16.51
CA LYS A 37 -30.96 -25.57 16.11
C LYS A 37 -30.59 -26.51 17.25
N ILE A 38 -30.50 -25.99 18.48
CA ILE A 38 -30.30 -26.83 19.67
C ILE A 38 -31.55 -27.64 20.00
N GLN A 39 -32.74 -27.07 19.82
CA GLN A 39 -34.01 -27.77 20.05
C GLN A 39 -34.21 -28.92 19.04
N GLU A 40 -33.83 -28.72 17.77
CA GLU A 40 -33.91 -29.75 16.73
C GLU A 40 -32.87 -30.87 16.91
N GLN A 41 -31.65 -30.54 17.35
CA GLN A 41 -30.58 -31.52 17.57
C GLN A 41 -29.86 -31.30 18.91
N PRO A 42 -30.45 -31.79 20.02
CA PRO A 42 -29.85 -31.70 21.33
C PRO A 42 -28.46 -32.34 21.34
N HIS A 43 -27.46 -31.64 21.87
CA HIS A 43 -26.06 -32.08 22.00
C HIS A 43 -25.22 -32.15 20.72
N SER A 44 -25.75 -31.70 19.57
CA SER A 44 -24.96 -31.64 18.34
C SER A 44 -23.99 -30.45 18.35
N SER A 45 -22.70 -30.72 18.12
CA SER A 45 -21.71 -29.67 17.87
C SER A 45 -21.99 -28.89 16.57
N ALA A 46 -22.95 -29.34 15.75
CA ALA A 46 -23.36 -28.66 14.53
C ALA A 46 -23.91 -27.26 14.78
N ALA A 47 -24.69 -27.03 15.85
CA ALA A 47 -25.22 -25.70 16.17
C ALA A 47 -24.10 -24.69 16.49
N HIS A 48 -23.04 -25.13 17.19
CA HIS A 48 -21.90 -24.28 17.50
C HIS A 48 -21.06 -23.98 16.25
N ARG A 49 -20.84 -24.98 15.37
CA ARG A 49 -20.14 -24.78 14.10
C ARG A 49 -20.90 -23.84 13.18
N TRP A 50 -22.23 -23.98 13.13
CA TRP A 50 -23.10 -23.10 12.37
C TRP A 50 -23.03 -21.66 12.88
N TYR A 51 -23.10 -21.46 14.21
CA TYR A 51 -22.98 -20.12 14.79
C TYR A 51 -21.63 -19.49 14.48
N TRP A 52 -20.53 -20.25 14.62
CA TRP A 52 -19.20 -19.78 14.21
C TRP A 52 -19.12 -19.44 12.73
N HIS A 53 -19.71 -20.26 11.88
CA HIS A 53 -19.71 -20.01 10.44
C HIS A 53 -20.44 -18.71 10.10
N GLN A 54 -21.62 -18.47 10.70
CA GLN A 54 -22.36 -17.23 10.49
C GLN A 54 -21.67 -16.00 11.10
N ALA A 55 -21.12 -16.14 12.31
CA ALA A 55 -20.37 -15.07 12.96
C ALA A 55 -19.17 -14.65 12.11
N LEU A 56 -18.42 -15.62 11.58
CA LEU A 56 -17.28 -15.37 10.70
C LEU A 56 -17.70 -14.79 9.35
N ASN A 57 -18.74 -15.33 8.70
CA ASN A 57 -19.20 -14.86 7.40
C ASN A 57 -19.73 -13.42 7.47
N THR A 58 -20.54 -13.12 8.49
CA THR A 58 -21.06 -11.77 8.76
C THR A 58 -19.92 -10.81 9.07
N SER A 59 -18.99 -11.22 9.95
CA SER A 59 -17.83 -10.40 10.29
C SER A 59 -16.93 -10.14 9.10
N PHE A 60 -16.75 -11.13 8.23
CA PHE A 60 -15.99 -10.98 6.99
C PHE A 60 -16.69 -9.99 6.05
N HIS A 61 -18.01 -10.12 5.84
CA HIS A 61 -18.77 -9.18 5.01
C HIS A 61 -18.63 -7.73 5.49
N TYR A 62 -18.72 -7.47 6.80
CA TYR A 62 -18.63 -6.12 7.36
C TYR A 62 -17.18 -5.59 7.45
N SER A 63 -16.20 -6.47 7.58
CA SER A 63 -14.77 -6.12 7.61
C SER A 63 -14.21 -5.87 6.21
N CYS A 64 -14.62 -6.67 5.22
CA CYS A 64 -14.14 -6.64 3.85
C CYS A 64 -14.95 -5.70 2.95
N THR A 65 -15.32 -4.54 3.48
CA THR A 65 -15.88 -3.46 2.65
C THR A 65 -14.76 -2.82 1.83
N ALA A 66 -15.06 -2.51 0.56
CA ALA A 66 -14.10 -1.86 -0.36
C ALA A 66 -13.52 -0.57 0.23
N GLU A 67 -14.30 0.14 1.04
CA GLU A 67 -13.92 1.35 1.76
C GLU A 67 -12.75 1.18 2.73
N LYS A 68 -12.66 0.02 3.38
CA LYS A 68 -11.57 -0.31 4.31
C LYS A 68 -10.41 -0.98 3.58
N LEU A 69 -10.70 -1.86 2.62
CA LEU A 69 -9.68 -2.65 1.93
C LEU A 69 -8.83 -1.84 0.95
N ILE A 70 -9.44 -0.93 0.16
CA ILE A 70 -8.72 -0.17 -0.86
C ILE A 70 -7.57 0.67 -0.26
N PRO A 71 -7.77 1.47 0.81
CA PRO A 71 -6.68 2.18 1.47
C PRO A 71 -5.57 1.26 1.99
N ILE A 72 -5.93 0.11 2.57
CA ILE A 72 -4.96 -0.85 3.10
C ILE A 72 -4.11 -1.42 1.95
N VAL A 73 -4.74 -1.82 0.85
CA VAL A 73 -4.05 -2.33 -0.34
C VAL A 73 -3.11 -1.27 -0.92
N ILE A 74 -3.56 -0.01 -1.05
CA ILE A 74 -2.74 1.10 -1.53
C ILE A 74 -1.51 1.30 -0.62
N MET A 75 -1.69 1.28 0.69
CA MET A 75 -0.59 1.43 1.65
C MET A 75 0.38 0.25 1.61
N ILE A 76 -0.10 -0.99 1.53
CA ILE A 76 0.76 -2.18 1.43
C ILE A 76 1.58 -2.12 0.13
N PHE A 77 0.93 -1.84 -1.00
CA PHE A 77 1.62 -1.71 -2.28
C PHE A 77 2.69 -0.61 -2.24
N SER A 78 2.35 0.55 -1.66
CA SER A 78 3.29 1.65 -1.45
C SER A 78 4.49 1.26 -0.59
N LEU A 79 4.28 0.50 0.49
CA LEU A 79 5.36 0.06 1.37
C LEU A 79 6.29 -0.94 0.66
N ILE A 80 5.73 -1.86 -0.13
CA ILE A 80 6.52 -2.79 -0.95
C ILE A 80 7.36 -2.00 -1.96
N THR A 81 6.76 -1.06 -2.69
CA THR A 81 7.48 -0.23 -3.66
C THR A 81 8.56 0.62 -2.97
N PHE A 82 8.27 1.20 -1.81
CA PHE A 82 9.25 1.95 -1.02
C PHE A 82 10.45 1.07 -0.66
N PHE A 83 10.19 -0.14 -0.14
CA PHE A 83 11.26 -1.08 0.21
C PHE A 83 12.10 -1.47 -1.00
N LEU A 84 11.49 -1.77 -2.14
CA LEU A 84 12.21 -2.11 -3.37
C LEU A 84 13.09 -0.96 -3.87
N LEU A 85 12.57 0.27 -3.86
CA LEU A 85 13.34 1.46 -4.24
C LEU A 85 14.49 1.73 -3.27
N TYR A 86 14.24 1.60 -1.96
CA TYR A 86 15.26 1.73 -0.94
C TYR A 86 16.40 0.72 -1.16
N SER A 87 16.07 -0.56 -1.34
CA SER A 87 17.04 -1.62 -1.60
C SER A 87 17.82 -1.39 -2.89
N ALA A 88 17.17 -0.91 -3.95
CA ALA A 88 17.84 -0.58 -5.20
C ALA A 88 18.85 0.57 -5.05
N ILE A 89 18.50 1.61 -4.30
CA ILE A 89 19.40 2.74 -4.02
C ILE A 89 20.57 2.31 -3.12
N ALA A 90 20.30 1.46 -2.11
CA ALA A 90 21.34 0.91 -1.25
C ALA A 90 22.34 0.06 -2.04
N LEU A 91 21.85 -0.86 -2.89
CA LEU A 91 22.70 -1.66 -3.76
C LEU A 91 23.49 -0.81 -4.76
N LEU A 92 22.90 0.25 -5.30
CA LEU A 92 23.63 1.21 -6.14
C LEU A 92 24.75 1.95 -5.38
N SER A 93 24.57 2.17 -4.08
CA SER A 93 25.54 2.93 -3.29
C SER A 93 26.73 2.09 -2.83
N TYR A 94 26.53 0.77 -2.66
CA TYR A 94 27.56 -0.19 -2.22
C TYR A 94 27.99 -1.18 -3.31
N GLY A 95 27.36 -1.14 -4.48
CA GLY A 95 27.59 -2.06 -5.59
C GLY A 95 29.04 -2.00 -6.06
N ASP A 96 29.61 -3.18 -6.29
CA ASP A 96 30.93 -3.30 -6.86
C ASP A 96 30.92 -3.02 -8.37
N LYS A 97 32.11 -2.95 -8.98
CA LYS A 97 32.21 -2.74 -10.43
C LYS A 97 31.47 -3.83 -11.22
N ALA A 98 31.36 -5.06 -10.70
CA ALA A 98 30.65 -6.17 -11.33
C ALA A 98 29.14 -5.89 -11.43
N PHE A 99 28.54 -5.23 -10.44
CA PHE A 99 27.14 -4.80 -10.47
C PHE A 99 26.82 -3.80 -11.60
N PHE A 100 27.81 -2.99 -11.98
CA PHE A 100 27.72 -1.92 -12.98
C PHE A 100 28.19 -2.30 -14.40
N VAL A 101 28.53 -3.57 -14.66
CA VAL A 101 29.05 -4.00 -15.98
C VAL A 101 27.98 -3.92 -17.09
N ASP A 102 26.70 -3.94 -16.73
CA ASP A 102 25.63 -4.04 -17.73
C ASP A 102 25.29 -2.70 -18.42
N ASP A 103 25.07 -2.77 -19.73
CA ASP A 103 24.76 -1.62 -20.59
C ASP A 103 23.45 -0.91 -20.24
N PHE A 104 22.54 -1.56 -19.49
CA PHE A 104 21.23 -0.97 -19.16
C PHE A 104 21.33 0.29 -18.28
N TRP A 105 22.44 0.46 -17.55
CA TRP A 105 22.72 1.66 -16.76
C TRP A 105 22.95 2.91 -17.62
N TYR A 106 23.54 2.71 -18.80
CA TYR A 106 23.92 3.78 -19.71
C TYR A 106 22.85 4.04 -20.78
N ASN A 107 22.00 3.05 -21.05
CA ASN A 107 20.94 3.12 -22.05
C ASN A 107 19.59 3.63 -21.52
N GLY A 108 19.54 4.12 -20.26
CA GLY A 108 18.29 4.60 -19.64
C GLY A 108 17.31 3.49 -19.23
N ASN A 109 17.71 2.23 -19.35
CA ASN A 109 16.89 1.06 -19.03
C ASN A 109 17.03 0.63 -17.56
N VAL A 110 17.20 1.60 -16.66
CA VAL A 110 17.46 1.35 -15.24
C VAL A 110 16.32 0.64 -14.52
N HIS A 111 15.09 0.70 -15.04
CA HIS A 111 13.96 -0.08 -14.51
C HIS A 111 14.12 -1.59 -14.69
N LEU A 112 14.93 -2.03 -15.66
CA LEU A 112 15.17 -3.46 -15.88
C LEU A 112 15.87 -4.11 -14.69
N LEU A 113 16.53 -3.33 -13.82
CA LEU A 113 17.14 -3.83 -12.59
C LEU A 113 16.19 -4.72 -11.77
N PHE A 114 14.91 -4.35 -11.66
CA PHE A 114 13.94 -5.11 -10.88
C PHE A 114 13.57 -6.47 -11.49
N LEU A 115 13.95 -6.71 -12.75
CA LEU A 115 13.80 -7.98 -13.44
C LEU A 115 15.09 -8.81 -13.41
N GLU A 116 16.21 -8.21 -13.00
CA GLU A 116 17.52 -8.87 -13.01
C GLU A 116 17.71 -9.79 -11.79
N ALA A 117 18.18 -11.01 -12.04
CA ALA A 117 18.43 -11.99 -10.97
C ALA A 117 19.47 -11.48 -9.95
N LYS A 118 20.46 -10.70 -10.38
CA LYS A 118 21.49 -10.11 -9.51
C LYS A 118 20.88 -9.18 -8.45
N PHE A 119 19.82 -8.45 -8.76
CA PHE A 119 19.16 -7.57 -7.80
C PHE A 119 18.52 -8.38 -6.67
N TRP A 120 17.77 -9.43 -7.03
CA TRP A 120 17.09 -10.28 -6.06
C TRP A 120 18.05 -11.13 -5.23
N HIS A 121 19.20 -11.53 -5.80
CA HIS A 121 20.22 -12.27 -5.07
C HIS A 121 20.87 -11.44 -3.95
N HIS A 122 21.13 -10.15 -4.20
CA HIS A 122 21.81 -9.26 -3.25
C HIS A 122 20.85 -8.45 -2.37
N ILE A 123 19.53 -8.65 -2.49
CA ILE A 123 18.55 -7.84 -1.74
C ILE A 123 18.70 -8.00 -0.22
N SER A 124 19.14 -9.17 0.25
CA SER A 124 19.43 -9.42 1.67
C SER A 124 20.66 -8.67 2.17
N ASP A 125 21.62 -8.39 1.29
CA ASP A 125 22.89 -7.77 1.65
C ASP A 125 22.68 -6.32 2.09
N VAL A 126 21.58 -5.70 1.65
CA VAL A 126 21.13 -4.37 2.07
C VAL A 126 21.03 -4.24 3.59
N PHE A 127 20.67 -5.31 4.31
CA PHE A 127 20.59 -5.30 5.77
C PHE A 127 21.96 -5.32 6.46
N SER A 128 23.01 -5.67 5.73
CA SER A 128 24.39 -5.74 6.24
C SER A 128 25.20 -4.47 5.95
N TYR A 129 24.69 -3.57 5.10
CA TYR A 129 25.39 -2.33 4.76
C TYR A 129 25.18 -1.25 5.83
N ASP A 130 26.26 -0.56 6.20
CA ASP A 130 26.23 0.61 7.09
C ASP A 130 25.65 1.83 6.37
N PHE A 131 24.34 1.79 6.12
CA PHE A 131 23.66 2.73 5.26
C PHE A 131 23.64 4.15 5.84
N SER A 132 24.30 5.09 5.17
CA SER A 132 24.27 6.50 5.57
C SER A 132 23.05 7.20 4.98
N PHE A 133 22.28 7.91 5.82
CA PHE A 133 21.16 8.75 5.38
C PHE A 133 21.53 9.78 4.31
N THR A 134 22.81 10.17 4.24
CA THR A 134 23.32 11.09 3.22
C THR A 134 23.19 10.53 1.80
N MET A 135 23.19 9.21 1.63
CA MET A 135 23.01 8.54 0.33
C MET A 135 21.59 8.73 -0.22
N LEU A 136 20.61 8.94 0.66
CA LEU A 136 19.25 9.28 0.28
C LEU A 136 19.07 10.78 0.07
N MET A 137 20.10 11.62 0.13
CA MET A 137 19.94 13.08 0.01
C MET A 137 20.37 13.55 -1.37
N ASN A 138 19.40 13.98 -2.19
CA ASN A 138 19.67 14.67 -3.46
C ASN A 138 18.87 15.97 -3.52
N LYS A 139 19.58 17.10 -3.65
CA LYS A 139 18.98 18.44 -3.61
C LYS A 139 17.85 18.62 -4.64
N ASN A 140 18.06 18.16 -5.87
CA ASN A 140 17.08 18.32 -6.94
C ASN A 140 15.86 17.43 -6.70
N ALA A 141 16.08 16.19 -6.26
CA ALA A 141 15.00 15.26 -5.95
C ALA A 141 14.14 15.78 -4.80
N MET A 142 14.78 16.28 -3.73
CA MET A 142 14.08 16.85 -2.58
C MET A 142 13.24 18.06 -2.97
N LEU A 143 13.80 18.98 -3.77
CA LEU A 143 13.08 20.17 -4.21
C LEU A 143 11.86 19.79 -5.06
N TRP A 144 12.00 18.85 -5.99
CA TRP A 144 10.86 18.34 -6.77
C TRP A 144 9.79 17.72 -5.86
N SER A 145 10.19 16.82 -4.94
CA SER A 145 9.24 16.17 -4.05
C SER A 145 8.51 17.12 -3.12
N LEU A 146 9.18 18.18 -2.64
CA LEU A 146 8.53 19.22 -1.84
C LEU A 146 7.47 19.98 -2.65
N ILE A 147 7.79 20.38 -3.89
CA ILE A 147 6.84 21.07 -4.77
C ILE A 147 5.66 20.15 -5.10
N ALA A 148 5.93 18.91 -5.50
CA ALA A 148 4.91 17.92 -5.83
C ALA A 148 4.00 17.61 -4.63
N PHE A 149 4.58 17.42 -3.45
CA PHE A 149 3.83 17.18 -2.23
C PHE A 149 2.94 18.36 -1.85
N PHE A 150 3.49 19.59 -1.88
CA PHE A 150 2.71 20.80 -1.60
C PHE A 150 1.55 20.96 -2.59
N LEU A 151 1.79 20.75 -3.88
CA LEU A 151 0.75 20.79 -4.90
C LEU A 151 -0.36 19.76 -4.60
N LEU A 152 -0.01 18.52 -4.25
CA LEU A 152 -1.00 17.50 -3.90
C LEU A 152 -1.79 17.85 -2.63
N MET A 153 -1.15 18.43 -1.62
CA MET A 153 -1.83 18.92 -0.41
C MET A 153 -2.88 19.98 -0.76
N THR A 154 -2.54 20.95 -1.62
CA THR A 154 -3.51 21.98 -2.05
C THR A 154 -4.66 21.36 -2.86
N LEU A 155 -4.36 20.43 -3.78
CA LEU A 155 -5.37 19.76 -4.60
C LEU A 155 -6.28 18.84 -3.80
N LYS A 156 -5.79 18.22 -2.71
CA LYS A 156 -6.59 17.35 -1.84
C LYS A 156 -7.81 18.10 -1.30
N SER A 157 -7.64 19.36 -0.91
CA SER A 157 -8.73 20.19 -0.35
C SER A 157 -9.84 20.54 -1.35
N SER A 158 -9.62 20.31 -2.65
CA SER A 158 -10.61 20.61 -3.68
C SER A 158 -11.73 19.56 -3.70
N ALA A 159 -12.96 20.00 -3.42
CA ALA A 159 -14.16 19.16 -3.53
C ALA A 159 -14.50 18.76 -4.98
N ARG A 160 -14.02 19.52 -5.97
CA ARG A 160 -14.30 19.26 -7.40
C ARG A 160 -13.49 18.11 -7.99
N LEU A 161 -12.48 17.64 -7.27
CA LEU A 161 -11.54 16.65 -7.79
C LEU A 161 -11.94 15.24 -7.35
N SER A 162 -12.32 14.41 -8.32
CA SER A 162 -12.62 13.00 -8.05
C SER A 162 -11.36 12.25 -7.61
N VAL A 163 -11.55 11.17 -6.83
CA VAL A 163 -10.45 10.33 -6.35
C VAL A 163 -9.58 9.83 -7.50
N CYS A 164 -10.18 9.35 -8.60
CA CYS A 164 -9.43 8.89 -9.77
C CYS A 164 -8.51 9.98 -10.36
N ARG A 165 -9.02 11.22 -10.50
CA ARG A 165 -8.21 12.33 -11.03
C ARG A 165 -7.09 12.72 -10.06
N PHE A 166 -7.39 12.74 -8.77
CA PHE A 166 -6.38 13.00 -7.74
C PHE A 166 -5.26 11.95 -7.77
N THR A 167 -5.62 10.66 -7.82
CA THR A 167 -4.67 9.56 -7.93
C THR A 167 -3.82 9.66 -9.19
N LEU A 168 -4.44 9.97 -10.35
CA LEU A 168 -3.72 10.15 -11.60
C LEU A 168 -2.69 11.29 -11.51
N ILE A 169 -3.08 12.43 -10.95
CA ILE A 169 -2.16 13.57 -10.74
C ILE A 169 -1.01 13.17 -9.80
N GLY A 170 -1.31 12.46 -8.72
CA GLY A 170 -0.29 11.92 -7.81
C GLY A 170 0.71 11.01 -8.51
N MET A 171 0.23 10.07 -9.31
CA MET A 171 1.08 9.19 -10.13
C MET A 171 1.93 9.99 -11.10
N VAL A 172 1.35 10.92 -11.86
CA VAL A 172 2.08 11.75 -12.82
C VAL A 172 3.21 12.52 -12.12
N LEU A 173 2.91 13.20 -11.01
CA LEU A 173 3.91 13.98 -10.27
C LEU A 173 5.06 13.13 -9.72
N MET A 174 4.78 11.89 -9.31
CA MET A 174 5.79 10.92 -8.88
C MET A 174 6.70 10.48 -10.04
N PHE A 175 6.14 10.21 -11.22
CA PHE A 175 6.87 9.65 -12.36
C PHE A 175 7.52 10.69 -13.28
N VAL A 176 7.20 11.98 -13.17
CA VAL A 176 7.81 13.03 -14.02
C VAL A 176 9.35 13.02 -13.97
N PRO A 177 10.03 12.98 -12.82
CA PRO A 177 11.50 12.91 -12.78
C PRO A 177 12.07 11.66 -13.44
N TYR A 178 11.35 10.55 -13.33
CA TYR A 178 11.73 9.30 -13.98
C TYR A 178 11.66 9.42 -15.50
N LEU A 179 10.53 9.89 -16.05
CA LEU A 179 10.34 10.12 -17.48
C LEU A 179 11.35 11.14 -18.04
N TYR A 180 11.63 12.19 -17.27
CA TYR A 180 12.66 13.16 -17.60
C TYR A 180 14.03 12.49 -17.76
N GLY A 181 14.43 11.65 -16.81
CA GLY A 181 15.71 10.94 -16.87
C GLY A 181 15.82 9.99 -18.06
N VAL A 182 14.77 9.20 -18.35
CA VAL A 182 14.73 8.31 -19.52
C VAL A 182 14.90 9.09 -20.82
N MET A 183 14.17 10.20 -20.98
CA MET A 183 14.31 11.06 -22.16
C MET A 183 15.73 11.62 -22.27
N HIS A 184 16.34 11.99 -21.15
CA HIS A 184 17.70 12.50 -21.11
C HIS A 184 18.74 11.44 -21.56
N PHE A 185 18.59 10.19 -21.13
CA PHE A 185 19.43 9.07 -21.56
C PHE A 185 19.26 8.76 -23.06
N TYR A 186 18.04 8.86 -23.58
CA TYR A 186 17.77 8.54 -24.98
C TYR A 186 18.27 9.62 -25.95
N VAL A 187 18.17 10.89 -25.56
CA VAL A 187 18.48 12.04 -26.42
C VAL A 187 19.96 12.45 -26.31
N LEU A 188 20.55 12.32 -25.12
CA LEU A 188 21.89 12.82 -24.84
C LEU A 188 22.82 11.67 -24.48
N HIS A 189 23.97 11.60 -25.16
CA HIS A 189 25.07 10.73 -24.74
C HIS A 189 25.69 11.32 -23.49
N LEU A 190 25.28 10.82 -22.33
CA LEU A 190 25.69 11.36 -21.04
C LEU A 190 27.10 10.88 -20.68
N PRO A 191 27.98 11.78 -20.20
CA PRO A 191 29.26 11.38 -19.64
C PRO A 191 29.04 10.55 -18.36
N SER A 192 29.91 9.58 -18.10
CA SER A 192 29.76 8.62 -17.00
C SER A 192 29.60 9.26 -15.61
N ASN A 193 30.10 10.48 -15.42
CA ASN A 193 29.98 11.23 -14.18
C ASN A 193 28.56 11.81 -13.92
N GLN A 194 27.70 11.88 -14.94
CA GLN A 194 26.33 12.41 -14.83
C GLN A 194 25.27 11.31 -14.70
N VAL A 195 25.61 10.08 -15.06
CA VAL A 195 24.70 8.92 -15.03
C VAL A 195 24.17 8.65 -13.63
N GLY A 196 25.05 8.51 -12.64
CA GLY A 196 24.67 8.23 -11.24
C GLY A 196 23.75 9.31 -10.63
N PRO A 197 24.12 10.60 -10.66
CA PRO A 197 23.28 11.68 -10.16
C PRO A 197 21.91 11.78 -10.86
N LEU A 198 21.84 11.47 -12.16
CA LEU A 198 20.59 11.46 -12.90
C LEU A 198 19.69 10.29 -12.45
N ILE A 199 20.25 9.09 -12.29
CA ILE A 199 19.52 7.92 -11.77
C ILE A 199 18.99 8.21 -10.35
N ALA A 200 19.81 8.85 -9.51
CA ALA A 200 19.36 9.28 -8.19
C ALA A 200 18.16 10.26 -8.28
N PHE A 201 18.18 11.20 -9.23
CA PHE A 201 17.05 12.10 -9.47
C PHE A 201 15.82 11.38 -10.06
N MET A 202 15.98 10.26 -10.75
CA MET A 202 14.85 9.45 -11.26
C MET A 202 14.14 8.68 -10.13
N TRP A 203 14.87 8.15 -9.16
CA TRP A 203 14.33 7.23 -8.14
C TRP A 203 14.03 7.88 -6.80
N LEU A 204 14.82 8.84 -6.35
CA LEU A 204 14.62 9.46 -5.04
C LEU A 204 13.27 10.19 -4.93
N PRO A 205 12.76 10.89 -5.97
CA PRO A 205 11.44 11.48 -5.88
C PRO A 205 10.33 10.45 -5.71
N LEU A 206 10.43 9.29 -6.38
CA LEU A 206 9.52 8.16 -6.21
C LEU A 206 9.57 7.66 -4.76
N LEU A 207 10.77 7.45 -4.22
CA LEU A 207 10.96 7.00 -2.84
C LEU A 207 10.34 7.98 -1.83
N TYR A 208 10.58 9.28 -2.00
CA TYR A 208 10.08 10.30 -1.07
C TYR A 208 8.56 10.47 -1.14
N LEU A 209 7.96 10.29 -2.32
CA LEU A 209 6.54 10.60 -2.55
C LEU A 209 5.63 9.38 -2.43
N ILE A 210 6.09 8.15 -2.65
CA ILE A 210 5.21 6.98 -2.73
C ILE A 210 4.32 6.82 -1.49
N CYS A 211 4.91 6.89 -0.29
CA CYS A 211 4.17 6.78 0.98
C CYS A 211 3.27 8.00 1.26
N PRO A 212 3.75 9.25 1.15
CA PRO A 212 2.89 10.42 1.29
C PRO A 212 1.71 10.45 0.31
N VAL A 213 1.95 10.10 -0.97
CA VAL A 213 0.89 10.06 -1.99
C VAL A 213 -0.12 8.97 -1.69
N ALA A 214 0.33 7.77 -1.32
CA ALA A 214 -0.54 6.68 -0.89
C ALA A 214 -1.44 7.08 0.29
N TYR A 215 -0.88 7.80 1.27
CA TYR A 215 -1.64 8.36 2.39
C TYR A 215 -2.66 9.42 1.95
N LEU A 216 -2.27 10.37 1.08
CA LEU A 216 -3.19 11.40 0.58
C LEU A 216 -4.33 10.80 -0.24
N VAL A 217 -4.05 9.82 -1.10
CA VAL A 217 -5.06 9.10 -1.88
C VAL A 217 -6.01 8.33 -0.96
N SER A 218 -5.46 7.61 0.02
CA SER A 218 -6.24 6.85 1.00
C SER A 218 -7.19 7.73 1.81
N THR A 219 -6.73 8.92 2.21
CA THR A 219 -7.57 9.87 2.96
C THR A 219 -8.64 10.50 2.09
N LYS A 220 -8.30 10.91 0.85
CA LYS A 220 -9.28 11.44 -0.12
C LYS A 220 -10.36 10.42 -0.48
N PHE A 221 -9.97 9.14 -0.59
CA PHE A 221 -10.92 8.04 -0.84
C PHE A 221 -11.92 7.88 0.30
N LYS A 222 -11.45 7.87 1.55
CA LYS A 222 -12.33 7.82 2.74
C LYS A 222 -13.28 9.01 2.79
N GLU A 223 -12.78 10.23 2.56
CA GLU A 223 -13.61 11.45 2.49
C GLU A 223 -14.74 11.29 1.46
N SER A 224 -14.45 10.75 0.28
CA SER A 224 -15.47 10.54 -0.77
C SER A 224 -16.48 9.42 -0.47
N SER A 225 -16.08 8.36 0.25
CA SER A 225 -17.00 7.27 0.60
C SER A 225 -18.00 7.70 1.68
N PHE A 226 -17.56 8.53 2.64
CA PHE A 226 -18.45 9.12 3.64
C PHE A 226 -19.49 10.06 3.01
N GLU A 227 -19.11 10.87 2.02
CA GLU A 227 -20.05 11.75 1.30
C GLU A 227 -21.15 10.95 0.56
N TYR A 228 -20.83 9.77 0.04
CA TYR A 228 -21.80 8.92 -0.66
C TYR A 228 -22.84 8.30 0.29
N HIS A 229 -22.47 7.99 1.54
CA HIS A 229 -23.40 7.45 2.55
C HIS A 229 -24.21 8.52 3.29
N ALA A 230 -23.87 9.80 3.14
CA ALA A 230 -24.58 10.92 3.76
C ALA A 230 -25.68 11.52 2.85
N LEU A 231 -25.79 11.05 1.60
CA LEU A 231 -26.79 11.44 0.60
C LEU A 231 -27.86 10.36 0.45
#